data_AF-A0A420M5I2-F1
#
_entry.id   AF-A0A420M5I2-F1
#
_cell.length_a   1.000
_cell.length_b   1.000
_cell.length_c   1.000
_cell.angle_alpha   90.00
_cell.angle_beta   90.00
_cell.angle_gamma   90.00
#
_symmetry.space_group_name_H-M   'P 1'
#
loop_
_entity.id
_entity.type
_entity.pdbx_description
1 polymer ?
#
loop_
_entity_poly.entity_id
_entity_poly.type
_entity_poly.pdbx_seq_one_letter_code
_entity_poly.pdbx_strand_id
1 'polypeptide(L)'
;FECLTKIFFDIRPHMNTEDLEVPLPQTGSLWNVTDRLEWVKVFKEQPRADQVSGGDSLKTAFYDSDAMQKIAAGTDGLLRILLITTLFVEESVELQLAKLRLTERVSNPSILARTRNPTTRQFFERDIPLRLQNRIKDMDTEFNLLQPSSHACPSADGLSIMDTCIYHKIQIIRHVHLQGLYALAGWKASKAHVDVAERDFRLWLSGPKPTIRKCVWHAAVLFSTLHSRRDMALWEPMCFLTGAMFMWAYLKYADDRVVQGSSADCVTGNQKALRLDRPTSEDEMKSWIEHGFSGDVHVT
;
A
#
# COMPACT_ATOMS: atom_id res chain seq x y z
N PHE A 1 -7.62 8.21 -13.52
CA PHE A 1 -8.80 7.59 -12.87
C PHE A 1 -8.85 6.08 -13.06
N GLU A 2 -8.49 5.53 -14.22
CA GLU A 2 -8.53 4.08 -14.45
C GLU A 2 -7.60 3.29 -13.52
N CYS A 3 -6.38 3.77 -13.26
CA CYS A 3 -5.43 3.05 -12.39
C CYS A 3 -5.94 2.86 -10.94
N LEU A 4 -6.81 3.77 -10.47
CA LEU A 4 -7.42 3.68 -9.14
C LEU A 4 -8.42 2.51 -9.04
N THR A 5 -8.95 1.99 -10.15
CA THR A 5 -9.88 0.84 -10.11
C THR A 5 -9.19 -0.41 -9.57
N LYS A 6 -7.87 -0.53 -9.76
CA LYS A 6 -7.09 -1.63 -9.18
C LYS A 6 -7.03 -1.53 -7.66
N ILE A 7 -6.88 -0.32 -7.14
CA ILE A 7 -6.81 -0.07 -5.69
C ILE A 7 -8.17 -0.28 -5.03
N PHE A 8 -9.24 0.22 -5.65
CA PHE A 8 -10.56 0.25 -5.01
C PHE A 8 -11.41 -0.99 -5.28
N PHE A 9 -11.24 -1.62 -6.44
CA PHE A 9 -12.10 -2.70 -6.91
C PHE A 9 -11.32 -3.94 -7.36
N ASP A 10 -10.00 -3.92 -7.26
CA ASP A 10 -9.12 -5.00 -7.75
C ASP A 10 -9.27 -5.26 -9.27
N ILE A 11 -9.72 -4.24 -10.02
CA ILE A 11 -9.91 -4.30 -11.46
C ILE A 11 -8.65 -3.81 -12.15
N ARG A 12 -8.06 -4.64 -13.02
CA ARG A 12 -6.85 -4.29 -13.78
C ARG A 12 -7.14 -3.08 -14.70
N PRO A 13 -6.32 -2.03 -14.68
CA PRO A 13 -6.47 -0.92 -15.60
C PRO A 13 -6.03 -1.34 -17.00
N HIS A 14 -6.65 -0.79 -18.04
CA HIS A 14 -6.10 -0.83 -19.39
C HIS A 14 -5.02 0.24 -19.49
N MET A 15 -3.77 -0.16 -19.24
CA MET A 15 -2.59 0.64 -19.56
C MET A 15 -1.85 -0.04 -20.71
N ASN A 16 -1.60 0.71 -21.77
CA ASN A 16 -0.77 0.33 -22.90
C ASN A 16 0.67 0.80 -22.67
N THR A 17 1.62 0.20 -23.41
CA THR A 17 3.03 0.62 -23.34
C THR A 17 3.24 2.07 -23.79
N GLU A 18 2.39 2.56 -24.69
CA GLU A 18 2.39 3.95 -25.17
C GLU A 18 2.05 4.93 -24.04
N ASP A 19 1.20 4.54 -23.08
CA ASP A 19 0.82 5.39 -21.95
C ASP A 19 1.99 5.66 -21.00
N LEU A 20 3.02 4.81 -21.02
CA LEU A 20 4.23 4.97 -20.20
C LEU A 20 5.21 6.00 -20.77
N GLU A 21 5.08 6.31 -22.07
CA GLU A 21 5.94 7.28 -22.76
C GLU A 21 5.36 8.70 -22.72
N VAL A 22 4.12 8.85 -22.22
CA VAL A 22 3.49 10.15 -22.03
C VAL A 22 4.31 10.95 -21.01
N PRO A 23 4.68 12.21 -21.34
CA PRO A 23 5.37 13.09 -20.39
C PRO A 23 4.58 13.26 -19.11
N LEU A 24 5.26 13.20 -17.96
CA LEU A 24 4.64 13.43 -16.67
C LEU A 24 4.06 14.86 -16.63
N PRO A 25 2.88 15.03 -16.01
CA PRO A 25 2.28 16.36 -15.88
C PRO A 25 3.24 17.30 -15.13
N GLN A 26 3.46 18.50 -15.68
CA GLN A 26 4.36 19.48 -15.09
C GLN A 26 3.72 20.21 -13.92
N THR A 27 4.42 20.21 -12.77
CA THR A 27 4.18 21.00 -11.54
C THR A 27 2.74 21.14 -11.04
N GLY A 28 2.56 20.86 -9.74
CA GLY A 28 1.28 20.92 -9.03
C GLY A 28 0.52 22.24 -9.05
N SER A 29 1.09 23.31 -9.61
CA SER A 29 0.42 24.61 -9.70
C SER A 29 -0.91 24.53 -10.44
N LEU A 30 -0.99 23.79 -11.56
CA LEU A 30 -2.24 23.57 -12.31
C LEU A 30 -3.28 22.76 -11.53
N TRP A 31 -2.82 21.79 -10.74
CA TRP A 31 -3.67 20.86 -10.00
C TRP A 31 -4.18 21.44 -8.69
N ASN A 32 -3.51 22.47 -8.17
CA ASN A 32 -3.90 23.19 -6.96
C ASN A 32 -4.83 24.38 -7.26
N VAL A 33 -5.07 24.70 -8.54
CA VAL A 33 -5.99 25.79 -8.90
C VAL A 33 -7.44 25.37 -8.69
N THR A 34 -8.19 26.18 -7.95
CA THR A 34 -9.61 25.95 -7.68
C THR A 34 -10.55 26.76 -8.59
N ASP A 35 -10.05 27.80 -9.25
CA ASP A 35 -10.82 28.68 -10.14
C ASP A 35 -10.46 28.50 -11.62
N ARG A 36 -11.48 28.57 -12.49
CA ARG A 36 -11.31 28.39 -13.93
C ARG A 36 -10.45 29.49 -14.58
N LEU A 37 -10.59 30.74 -14.16
CA LEU A 37 -9.84 31.86 -14.75
C LEU A 37 -8.38 31.78 -14.37
N GLU A 38 -8.11 31.44 -13.11
CA GLU A 38 -6.77 31.15 -12.62
C GLU A 38 -6.15 29.94 -13.35
N TRP A 39 -6.94 28.89 -13.60
CA TRP A 39 -6.46 27.70 -14.30
C TRP A 39 -6.03 28.07 -15.73
N VAL A 40 -6.85 28.85 -16.43
CA VAL A 40 -6.52 29.34 -17.78
C VAL A 40 -5.28 30.22 -17.79
N LYS A 41 -5.06 31.01 -16.73
CA LYS A 41 -3.87 31.84 -16.58
C LYS A 41 -2.62 30.97 -16.42
N VAL A 42 -2.63 30.07 -15.44
CA VAL A 42 -1.51 29.15 -15.16
C VAL A 42 -1.23 28.27 -16.38
N PHE A 43 -2.26 27.77 -17.06
CA PHE A 43 -2.12 26.94 -18.26
C PHE A 43 -1.47 27.70 -19.42
N LYS A 44 -1.75 29.00 -19.58
CA LYS A 44 -1.13 29.85 -20.61
C LYS A 44 0.31 30.23 -20.27
N GLU A 45 0.65 30.28 -19.00
CA GLU A 45 2.01 30.59 -18.51
C GLU A 45 2.93 29.37 -18.56
N GLN A 46 2.38 28.15 -18.66
CA GLN A 46 3.19 26.95 -18.82
C GLN A 46 3.76 26.79 -20.24
N PRO A 47 5.01 26.32 -20.38
CA PRO A 47 5.58 25.98 -21.68
C PRO A 47 4.76 24.86 -22.33
N ARG A 48 4.49 24.99 -23.64
CA ARG A 48 3.75 23.96 -24.39
C ARG A 48 4.49 22.63 -24.33
N ALA A 49 3.76 21.51 -24.19
CA ALA A 49 4.32 20.16 -24.16
C ALA A 49 5.26 19.89 -25.36
N ASP A 50 4.93 20.46 -26.52
CA ASP A 50 5.67 20.39 -27.77
C ASP A 50 7.04 21.13 -27.75
N GLN A 51 7.30 21.96 -26.74
CA GLN A 51 8.56 22.71 -26.57
C GLN A 51 9.49 22.08 -25.52
N VAL A 52 9.00 21.12 -24.74
CA VAL A 52 9.79 20.40 -23.73
C VAL A 52 10.21 19.06 -24.31
N SER A 53 11.14 19.14 -25.27
CA SER A 53 11.81 17.94 -25.80
C SER A 53 12.65 17.33 -24.67
N GLY A 54 12.18 16.23 -24.09
CA GLY A 54 12.88 15.52 -22.99
C GLY A 54 12.22 15.59 -21.60
N GLY A 55 10.90 15.77 -21.51
CA GLY A 55 10.19 15.62 -20.23
C GLY A 55 10.30 14.21 -19.66
N ASP A 56 10.48 14.11 -18.34
CA ASP A 56 10.45 12.82 -17.63
C ASP A 56 9.09 12.13 -17.87
N SER A 57 9.10 10.81 -18.07
CA SER A 57 7.93 9.96 -18.30
C SER A 57 7.84 8.88 -17.22
N LEU A 58 6.73 8.13 -17.14
CA LEU A 58 6.67 6.96 -16.26
C LEU A 58 7.76 5.94 -16.62
N LYS A 59 8.03 5.77 -17.92
CA LYS A 59 9.10 4.90 -18.40
C LYS A 59 10.47 5.31 -17.87
N THR A 60 10.82 6.59 -17.89
CA THR A 60 12.12 7.04 -17.36
C THR A 60 12.17 6.91 -15.84
N ALA A 61 11.07 7.19 -15.15
CA ALA A 61 10.97 7.04 -13.70
C ALA A 61 11.21 5.58 -13.25
N PHE A 62 10.59 4.60 -13.91
CA PHE A 62 10.71 3.19 -13.50
C PHE A 62 11.92 2.46 -14.11
N TYR A 63 12.59 3.05 -15.10
CA TYR A 63 13.79 2.45 -15.71
C TYR A 63 15.09 2.86 -14.99
N ASP A 64 15.12 4.06 -14.40
CA ASP A 64 16.30 4.61 -13.73
C ASP A 64 15.98 5.02 -12.29
N SER A 65 16.62 4.38 -11.33
CA SER A 65 16.44 4.66 -9.90
C SER A 65 16.85 6.09 -9.53
N ASP A 66 17.85 6.66 -10.20
CA ASP A 66 18.30 8.02 -9.92
C ASP A 66 17.26 9.03 -10.44
N ALA A 67 16.66 8.74 -11.60
CA ALA A 67 15.54 9.50 -12.14
C ALA A 67 14.32 9.41 -11.22
N MET A 68 13.98 8.21 -10.72
CA MET A 68 12.90 8.01 -9.75
C MET A 68 13.10 8.87 -8.50
N GLN A 69 14.31 8.86 -7.93
CA GLN A 69 14.63 9.63 -6.74
C GLN A 69 14.50 11.14 -6.98
N LYS A 70 14.98 11.62 -8.13
CA LYS A 70 14.88 13.03 -8.53
C LYS A 70 13.42 13.46 -8.73
N ILE A 71 12.62 12.63 -9.38
CA ILE A 71 11.19 12.88 -9.60
C ILE A 71 10.46 12.87 -8.25
N ALA A 72 10.70 11.85 -7.42
CA ALA A 72 10.13 11.70 -6.08
C ALA A 72 10.38 12.93 -5.20
N ALA A 73 11.60 13.48 -5.20
CA ALA A 73 11.97 14.64 -4.39
C ALA A 73 11.21 15.93 -4.78
N GLY A 74 10.77 16.06 -6.04
CA GLY A 74 10.04 17.23 -6.54
C GLY A 74 8.53 17.00 -6.75
N THR A 75 8.00 15.85 -6.36
CA THR A 75 6.62 15.46 -6.69
C THR A 75 5.56 16.25 -5.91
N ASP A 76 4.53 16.69 -6.64
CA ASP A 76 3.25 17.06 -6.05
C ASP A 76 2.42 15.82 -5.66
N GLY A 77 1.31 16.02 -4.94
CA GLY A 77 0.47 14.91 -4.46
C GLY A 77 -0.15 14.08 -5.57
N LEU A 78 -0.48 14.66 -6.73
CA LEU A 78 -1.12 13.93 -7.83
C LEU A 78 -0.12 13.04 -8.58
N LEU A 79 1.07 13.57 -8.85
CA LEU A 79 2.15 12.83 -9.48
C LEU A 79 2.59 11.67 -8.58
N ARG A 80 2.67 11.89 -7.26
CA ARG A 80 2.94 10.82 -6.29
C ARG A 80 1.87 9.72 -6.34
N ILE A 81 0.58 10.07 -6.34
CA ILE A 81 -0.51 9.10 -6.51
C ILE A 81 -0.34 8.30 -7.80
N LEU A 82 0.00 8.95 -8.92
CA LEU A 82 0.22 8.29 -10.21
C LEU A 82 1.36 7.27 -10.14
N LEU A 83 2.51 7.66 -9.57
CA LEU A 83 3.68 6.81 -9.42
C LEU A 83 3.38 5.59 -8.53
N ILE A 84 2.83 5.82 -7.32
CA ILE A 84 2.49 4.73 -6.38
C ILE A 84 1.49 3.76 -7.01
N THR A 85 0.47 4.28 -7.70
CA THR A 85 -0.55 3.45 -8.32
C THR A 85 0.03 2.61 -9.46
N THR A 86 0.88 3.20 -10.30
CA THR A 86 1.52 2.49 -11.41
C THR A 86 2.43 1.38 -10.88
N LEU A 87 3.23 1.68 -9.87
CA LEU A 87 4.10 0.73 -9.20
C LEU A 87 3.31 -0.45 -8.61
N PHE A 88 2.17 -0.16 -7.95
CA PHE A 88 1.30 -1.20 -7.41
C PHE A 88 0.64 -2.07 -8.49
N VAL A 89 0.27 -1.49 -9.63
CA VAL A 89 -0.28 -2.23 -10.77
C VAL A 89 0.78 -3.18 -11.33
N GLU A 90 2.03 -2.72 -11.48
CA GLU A 90 3.16 -3.54 -11.93
C GLU A 90 3.39 -4.73 -10.98
N GLU A 91 3.51 -4.46 -9.67
CA GLU A 91 3.72 -5.49 -8.64
C GLU A 91 2.60 -6.54 -8.70
N SER A 92 1.36 -6.08 -8.82
CA SER A 92 0.18 -6.94 -8.90
C SER A 92 0.21 -7.84 -10.13
N VAL A 93 0.68 -7.33 -11.28
CA VAL A 93 0.80 -8.10 -12.52
C VAL A 93 1.91 -9.13 -12.41
N GLU A 94 3.07 -8.77 -11.87
CA GLU A 94 4.18 -9.70 -11.65
C GLU A 94 3.80 -10.84 -10.71
N LEU A 95 3.18 -10.52 -9.58
CA LEU A 95 2.65 -11.51 -8.63
C LEU A 95 1.64 -12.43 -9.29
N GLN A 96 0.76 -11.89 -10.15
CA GLN A 96 -0.23 -12.70 -10.86
C GLN A 96 0.42 -13.63 -11.90
N LEU A 97 1.41 -13.14 -12.66
CA LEU A 97 2.15 -13.93 -13.64
C LEU A 97 2.93 -15.07 -12.98
N ALA A 98 3.53 -14.82 -11.82
CA ALA A 98 4.21 -15.84 -11.02
C ALA A 98 3.24 -16.91 -10.49
N LYS A 99 1.99 -16.54 -10.18
CA LYS A 99 0.92 -17.47 -9.76
C LYS A 99 0.37 -18.33 -10.92
N LEU A 100 0.66 -18.00 -12.18
CA LEU A 100 0.19 -18.80 -13.31
C LEU A 100 0.94 -20.14 -13.37
N ARG A 101 0.16 -21.24 -13.38
CA ARG A 101 0.65 -22.63 -13.39
C ARG A 101 1.72 -22.93 -14.44
N LEU A 102 1.67 -22.28 -15.60
CA LEU A 102 2.66 -22.49 -16.66
C LEU A 102 4.01 -21.84 -16.32
N THR A 103 3.98 -20.60 -15.83
CA THR A 103 5.17 -19.88 -15.35
C THR A 103 5.83 -20.61 -14.19
N GLU A 104 5.04 -21.11 -13.24
CA GLU A 104 5.50 -21.93 -12.12
C GLU A 104 6.23 -23.20 -12.60
N ARG A 105 5.64 -23.92 -13.57
CA ARG A 105 6.19 -25.16 -14.12
C ARG A 105 7.45 -24.97 -14.95
N VAL A 106 7.53 -23.89 -15.71
CA VAL A 106 8.71 -23.57 -16.54
C VAL A 106 9.86 -23.05 -15.67
N SER A 107 9.55 -22.28 -14.63
CA SER A 107 10.56 -21.68 -13.75
C SER A 107 11.12 -22.64 -12.70
N ASN A 108 10.38 -23.71 -12.35
CA ASN A 108 10.76 -24.60 -11.26
C ASN A 108 10.43 -26.09 -11.54
N PRO A 109 11.15 -26.74 -12.48
CA PRO A 109 10.86 -28.11 -12.90
C PRO A 109 11.03 -29.17 -11.80
N SER A 110 11.74 -28.86 -10.71
CA SER A 110 11.96 -29.73 -9.55
C SER A 110 10.73 -29.89 -8.64
N ILE A 111 9.75 -28.97 -8.69
CA ILE A 111 8.48 -29.07 -7.94
C ILE A 111 7.54 -30.13 -8.55
N LEU A 112 7.71 -30.43 -9.85
CA LEU A 112 6.97 -31.49 -10.54
C LEU A 112 7.22 -32.89 -9.96
N ALA A 113 8.37 -33.12 -9.32
CA ALA A 113 8.67 -34.42 -8.72
C ALA A 113 7.98 -34.65 -7.37
N ARG A 114 7.53 -33.59 -6.67
CA ARG A 114 6.92 -33.69 -5.31
C ARG A 114 5.40 -33.59 -5.29
N THR A 115 4.76 -33.07 -6.33
CA THR A 115 3.31 -32.75 -6.30
C THR A 115 2.45 -33.88 -6.85
N ARG A 116 2.37 -35.01 -6.13
CA ARG A 116 1.38 -36.08 -6.41
C ARG A 116 0.11 -36.00 -5.57
N ASN A 117 0.00 -35.04 -4.63
CA ASN A 117 -1.20 -34.81 -3.81
C ASN A 117 -1.84 -33.43 -4.11
N PRO A 118 -3.03 -33.39 -4.73
CA PRO A 118 -3.66 -32.15 -5.21
C PRO A 118 -4.42 -31.33 -4.15
N THR A 119 -4.42 -31.74 -2.87
CA THR A 119 -5.29 -31.17 -1.83
C THR A 119 -4.71 -30.00 -1.03
N THR A 120 -3.44 -29.65 -1.20
CA THR A 120 -2.77 -28.63 -0.36
C THR A 120 -2.15 -27.55 -1.23
N ARG A 121 -2.98 -26.72 -1.87
CA ARG A 121 -2.50 -25.46 -2.48
C ARG A 121 -2.28 -24.45 -1.37
N GLN A 122 -1.02 -24.26 -0.98
CA GLN A 122 -0.60 -23.21 -0.06
C GLN A 122 -0.77 -21.87 -0.76
N PHE A 123 -1.75 -21.11 -0.31
CA PHE A 123 -1.89 -19.71 -0.66
C PHE A 123 -0.97 -18.92 0.27
N PHE A 124 -0.17 -18.04 -0.33
CA PHE A 124 0.73 -17.09 0.29
C PHE A 124 2.16 -17.57 0.64
N GLU A 125 3.11 -16.88 -0.01
CA GLU A 125 4.52 -16.72 0.32
C GLU A 125 5.51 -17.86 0.13
N ARG A 126 5.18 -19.15 0.28
CA ARG A 126 6.26 -20.17 0.30
C ARG A 126 6.87 -20.56 -1.05
N ASP A 127 6.22 -20.21 -2.16
CA ASP A 127 6.67 -20.59 -3.50
C ASP A 127 6.94 -19.39 -4.42
N ILE A 128 7.20 -18.20 -3.87
CA ILE A 128 7.59 -17.04 -4.68
C ILE A 128 9.04 -17.22 -5.16
N PRO A 129 9.33 -17.24 -6.48
CA PRO A 129 10.69 -17.38 -6.99
C PRO A 129 11.63 -16.31 -6.42
N LEU A 130 12.88 -16.66 -6.13
CA LEU A 130 13.89 -15.75 -5.57
C LEU A 130 14.03 -14.44 -6.36
N ARG A 131 13.91 -14.50 -7.69
CA ARG A 131 13.92 -13.30 -8.55
C ARG A 131 12.79 -12.34 -8.21
N LEU A 132 11.58 -12.86 -8.00
CA LEU A 132 10.42 -12.06 -7.63
C LEU A 132 10.54 -11.53 -6.19
N GLN A 133 11.14 -12.29 -5.28
CA GLN A 133 11.43 -11.79 -3.92
C GLN A 133 12.39 -10.59 -3.94
N ASN A 134 13.44 -10.64 -4.76
CA ASN A 134 14.36 -9.51 -4.90
C ASN A 134 13.66 -8.31 -5.53
N ARG A 135 12.86 -8.53 -6.59
CA ARG A 135 12.08 -7.47 -7.23
C ARG A 135 11.09 -6.80 -6.26
N ILE A 136 10.39 -7.56 -5.43
CA ILE A 136 9.49 -7.01 -4.39
C ILE A 136 10.28 -6.15 -3.39
N LYS A 137 11.49 -6.56 -2.99
CA LYS A 137 12.35 -5.75 -2.11
C LYS A 137 12.79 -4.45 -2.78
N ASP A 138 13.11 -4.48 -4.07
CA ASP A 138 13.46 -3.28 -4.82
C ASP A 138 12.24 -2.34 -4.87
N MET A 139 11.05 -2.86 -5.16
CA MET A 139 9.81 -2.09 -5.16
C MET A 139 9.47 -1.51 -3.77
N ASP A 140 9.80 -2.21 -2.67
CA ASP A 140 9.66 -1.66 -1.32
C ASP A 140 10.48 -0.39 -1.12
N THR A 141 11.70 -0.33 -1.70
CA THR A 141 12.53 0.89 -1.64
C THR A 141 11.88 2.03 -2.41
N GLU A 142 11.35 1.77 -3.60
CA GLU A 142 10.65 2.75 -4.43
C GLU A 142 9.37 3.26 -3.75
N PHE A 143 8.59 2.38 -3.13
CA PHE A 143 7.44 2.77 -2.34
C PHE A 143 7.82 3.65 -1.14
N ASN A 144 8.94 3.37 -0.45
CA ASN A 144 9.38 4.21 0.66
C ASN A 144 9.84 5.60 0.18
N LEU A 145 10.44 5.71 -1.02
CA LEU A 145 10.78 7.01 -1.64
C LEU A 145 9.53 7.87 -1.91
N LEU A 146 8.40 7.22 -2.20
CA LEU A 146 7.11 7.86 -2.46
C LEU A 146 6.25 8.04 -1.21
N GLN A 147 6.78 7.88 0.00
CA GLN A 147 6.00 8.11 1.21
C GLN A 147 5.60 9.59 1.33
N PRO A 148 4.31 9.93 1.50
CA PRO A 148 3.88 11.30 1.74
C PRO A 148 4.51 11.88 3.01
N SER A 149 4.87 13.16 2.97
CA SER A 149 5.46 13.84 4.13
C SER A 149 4.50 13.81 5.32
N SER A 150 4.99 13.29 6.46
CA SER A 150 4.23 13.13 7.70
C SER A 150 4.06 14.48 8.41
N HIS A 151 3.31 15.40 7.80
CA HIS A 151 2.84 16.57 8.54
C HIS A 151 1.71 16.14 9.47
N ALA A 152 1.89 16.38 10.76
CA ALA A 152 0.87 16.14 11.78
C ALA A 152 -0.43 16.84 11.35
N CYS A 153 -1.43 16.04 10.99
CA CYS A 153 -2.65 16.42 10.29
C CYS A 153 -2.39 16.81 8.81
N PRO A 154 -2.85 16.00 7.82
CA PRO A 154 -2.88 16.48 6.45
C PRO A 154 -3.66 17.78 6.44
N SER A 155 -3.11 18.80 5.77
CA SER A 155 -3.81 20.07 5.58
C SER A 155 -5.23 19.80 5.08
N ALA A 156 -6.19 20.70 5.33
CA ALA A 156 -7.57 20.54 4.86
C ALA A 156 -7.71 20.44 3.32
N ASP A 157 -6.60 20.51 2.58
CA ASP A 157 -6.50 20.23 1.17
C ASP A 157 -6.83 18.75 0.86
N GLY A 158 -7.85 18.54 0.03
CA GLY A 158 -8.31 17.22 -0.38
C GLY A 158 -7.25 16.40 -1.12
N LEU A 159 -6.30 17.04 -1.83
CA LEU A 159 -5.26 16.32 -2.56
C LEU A 159 -4.23 15.68 -1.61
N SER A 160 -3.81 16.41 -0.56
CA SER A 160 -2.92 15.88 0.48
C SER A 160 -3.54 14.67 1.19
N ILE A 161 -4.84 14.73 1.46
CA ILE A 161 -5.56 13.65 2.15
C ILE A 161 -5.69 12.44 1.23
N MET A 162 -5.95 12.65 -0.07
CA MET A 162 -5.99 11.59 -1.07
C MET A 162 -4.64 10.88 -1.17
N ASP A 163 -3.56 11.62 -1.29
CA ASP A 163 -2.20 11.08 -1.39
C ASP A 163 -1.84 10.19 -0.19
N THR A 164 -2.04 10.70 1.03
CA THR A 164 -1.87 9.94 2.27
C THR A 164 -2.72 8.67 2.28
N CYS A 165 -4.01 8.76 1.95
CA CYS A 165 -4.91 7.62 2.02
C CYS A 165 -4.61 6.56 0.96
N ILE A 166 -4.28 6.97 -0.27
CA ILE A 166 -3.92 6.05 -1.35
C ILE A 166 -2.64 5.31 -1.00
N TYR A 167 -1.61 6.02 -0.52
CA TYR A 167 -0.35 5.41 -0.09
C TYR A 167 -0.58 4.33 0.98
N HIS A 168 -1.23 4.69 2.09
CA HIS A 168 -1.44 3.74 3.20
C HIS A 168 -2.35 2.58 2.82
N LYS A 169 -3.37 2.83 1.99
CA LYS A 169 -4.20 1.75 1.46
C LYS A 169 -3.38 0.77 0.64
N ILE A 170 -2.55 1.26 -0.29
CA ILE A 170 -1.68 0.41 -1.11
C ILE A 170 -0.77 -0.44 -0.22
N GLN A 171 -0.11 0.17 0.77
CA GLN A 171 0.77 -0.59 1.67
C GLN A 171 0.05 -1.74 2.38
N ILE A 172 -1.22 -1.61 2.74
CA ILE A 172 -1.99 -2.72 3.30
C ILE A 172 -2.28 -3.80 2.24
N ILE A 173 -2.82 -3.41 1.08
CA ILE A 173 -3.31 -4.37 0.07
C ILE A 173 -2.20 -5.11 -0.68
N ARG A 174 -0.95 -4.60 -0.62
CA ARG A 174 0.26 -5.31 -1.07
C ARG A 174 0.52 -6.58 -0.25
N HIS A 175 0.24 -6.54 1.05
CA HIS A 175 0.48 -7.66 1.96
C HIS A 175 -0.77 -8.52 2.17
N VAL A 176 -1.96 -7.90 2.21
CA VAL A 176 -3.23 -8.62 2.41
C VAL A 176 -4.23 -8.19 1.36
N HIS A 177 -4.53 -9.08 0.40
CA HIS A 177 -5.42 -8.75 -0.70
C HIS A 177 -6.80 -8.27 -0.22
N LEU A 178 -7.31 -7.24 -0.89
CA LEU A 178 -8.60 -6.63 -0.59
C LEU A 178 -9.76 -7.64 -0.60
N GLN A 179 -9.78 -8.55 -1.57
CA GLN A 179 -10.79 -9.61 -1.63
C GLN A 179 -10.71 -10.58 -0.44
N GLY A 180 -9.51 -10.84 0.07
CA GLY A 180 -9.30 -11.64 1.27
C GLY A 180 -9.89 -10.96 2.50
N LEU A 181 -9.64 -9.66 2.67
CA LEU A 181 -10.25 -8.86 3.75
C LEU A 181 -11.78 -8.90 3.68
N TYR A 182 -12.36 -8.73 2.49
CA TYR A 182 -13.83 -8.82 2.31
C TYR A 182 -14.36 -10.22 2.60
N ALA A 183 -13.66 -11.27 2.18
CA ALA A 183 -14.03 -12.64 2.47
C ALA A 183 -13.99 -12.94 3.98
N LEU A 184 -13.04 -12.38 4.74
CA LEU A 184 -13.00 -12.52 6.21
C LEU A 184 -14.27 -11.97 6.89
N ALA A 185 -14.86 -10.89 6.36
CA ALA A 185 -16.16 -10.38 6.83
C ALA A 185 -17.38 -11.15 6.29
N GLY A 186 -17.18 -12.17 5.46
CA GLY A 186 -18.26 -12.89 4.79
C GLY A 186 -18.91 -12.13 3.63
N TRP A 187 -18.31 -11.02 3.17
CA TRP A 187 -18.89 -10.22 2.10
C TRP A 187 -18.85 -10.97 0.76
N LYS A 188 -20.03 -11.29 0.22
CA LYS A 188 -20.20 -12.07 -1.03
C LYS A 188 -19.34 -13.35 -1.07
N ALA A 189 -19.05 -13.94 0.09
CA ALA A 189 -18.21 -15.14 0.21
C ALA A 189 -19.03 -16.34 0.68
N SER A 190 -18.79 -17.51 0.07
CA SER A 190 -19.30 -18.77 0.59
C SER A 190 -18.55 -19.16 1.86
N LYS A 191 -19.13 -20.02 2.70
CA LYS A 191 -18.45 -20.51 3.91
C LYS A 191 -17.06 -21.09 3.61
N ALA A 192 -16.93 -21.87 2.54
CA ALA A 192 -15.65 -22.42 2.12
C ALA A 192 -14.61 -21.33 1.75
N HIS A 193 -15.04 -20.22 1.13
CA HIS A 193 -14.15 -19.09 0.85
C HIS A 193 -13.77 -18.32 2.12
N VAL A 194 -14.69 -18.16 3.08
CA VAL A 194 -14.38 -17.57 4.39
C VAL A 194 -13.34 -18.43 5.13
N ASP A 195 -13.53 -19.75 5.18
CA ASP A 195 -12.61 -20.67 5.86
C ASP A 195 -11.19 -20.62 5.26
N VAL A 196 -11.10 -20.50 3.93
CA VAL A 196 -9.82 -20.31 3.21
C VAL A 196 -9.19 -18.97 3.56
N ALA A 197 -9.95 -17.87 3.47
CA ALA A 197 -9.44 -16.54 3.79
C ALA A 197 -8.94 -16.45 5.25
N GLU A 198 -9.65 -17.06 6.19
CA GLU A 198 -9.27 -17.12 7.60
C GLU A 198 -7.96 -17.88 7.79
N ARG A 199 -7.85 -19.07 7.21
CA ARG A 199 -6.61 -19.86 7.27
C ARG A 199 -5.43 -19.08 6.69
N ASP A 200 -5.63 -18.48 5.52
CA ASP A 200 -4.57 -17.76 4.80
C ASP A 200 -4.13 -16.50 5.58
N PHE A 201 -5.08 -15.77 6.17
CA PHE A 201 -4.78 -14.60 7.01
C PHE A 201 -4.04 -14.98 8.31
N ARG A 202 -4.46 -16.06 8.98
CA ARG A 202 -3.74 -16.58 10.16
C ARG A 202 -2.32 -17.03 9.81
N LEU A 203 -2.14 -17.66 8.64
CA LEU A 203 -0.82 -18.03 8.15
C LEU A 203 0.04 -16.79 7.92
N TRP A 204 -0.51 -15.75 7.29
CA TRP A 204 0.18 -14.47 7.10
C TRP A 204 0.59 -13.83 8.44
N LEU A 205 -0.27 -13.86 9.47
CA LEU A 205 0.05 -13.38 10.82
C LEU A 205 1.21 -14.15 11.51
N SER A 206 1.54 -15.34 11.03
CA SER A 206 2.72 -16.10 11.50
C SER A 206 4.03 -15.62 10.87
N GLY A 207 3.97 -14.73 9.87
CA GLY A 207 5.11 -14.15 9.18
C GLY A 207 5.90 -13.10 9.99
N PRO A 208 6.74 -12.30 9.31
CA PRO A 208 7.58 -11.30 9.95
C PRO A 208 6.77 -10.26 10.71
N LYS A 209 7.02 -10.16 12.03
CA LYS A 209 6.29 -9.23 12.91
C LYS A 209 6.44 -7.75 12.51
N PRO A 210 7.60 -7.27 12.03
CA PRO A 210 7.71 -5.90 11.56
C PRO A 210 6.74 -5.56 10.41
N THR A 211 6.60 -6.45 9.42
CA THR A 211 5.66 -6.27 8.31
C THR A 211 4.21 -6.18 8.80
N ILE A 212 3.83 -7.05 9.73
CA ILE A 212 2.49 -7.06 10.31
C ILE A 212 2.21 -5.75 11.06
N ARG A 213 3.13 -5.31 11.93
CA ARG A 213 3.00 -4.04 12.66
C ARG A 213 2.98 -2.83 11.73
N LYS A 214 3.77 -2.84 10.66
CA LYS A 214 3.75 -1.79 9.64
C LYS A 214 2.37 -1.69 8.97
N CYS A 215 1.71 -2.82 8.66
CA CYS A 215 0.34 -2.82 8.15
C CYS A 215 -0.68 -2.28 9.16
N VAL A 216 -0.53 -2.62 10.46
CA VAL A 216 -1.36 -2.09 11.53
C VAL A 216 -1.20 -0.56 11.64
N TRP A 217 0.03 -0.04 11.54
CA TRP A 217 0.27 1.40 11.51
C TRP A 217 -0.43 2.06 10.32
N HIS A 218 -0.29 1.53 9.11
CA HIS A 218 -0.98 2.06 7.94
C HIS A 218 -2.50 2.08 8.11
N ALA A 219 -3.07 1.04 8.72
CA ALA A 219 -4.49 0.98 9.01
C ALA A 219 -4.92 2.02 10.06
N ALA A 220 -4.10 2.24 11.10
CA ALA A 220 -4.32 3.26 12.11
C ALA A 220 -4.26 4.68 11.52
N VAL A 221 -3.35 4.96 10.57
CA VAL A 221 -3.27 6.25 9.89
C VAL A 221 -4.52 6.50 9.03
N LEU A 222 -5.00 5.49 8.30
CA LEU A 222 -6.26 5.61 7.53
C LEU A 222 -7.44 5.93 8.44
N PHE A 223 -7.53 5.25 9.58
CA PHE A 223 -8.59 5.48 10.55
C PHE A 223 -8.50 6.90 11.15
N SER A 224 -7.33 7.30 11.64
CA SER A 224 -7.14 8.62 12.26
C SER A 224 -7.43 9.76 11.29
N THR A 225 -7.04 9.61 10.02
CA THR A 225 -7.26 10.61 8.97
C THR A 225 -8.74 10.78 8.61
N LEU A 226 -9.54 9.72 8.67
CA LEU A 226 -10.89 9.71 8.11
C LEU A 226 -12.02 9.65 9.15
N HIS A 227 -11.78 9.15 10.37
CA HIS A 227 -12.84 8.87 11.36
C HIS A 227 -13.65 10.11 11.79
N SER A 228 -13.04 11.30 11.77
CA SER A 228 -13.66 12.55 12.25
C SER A 228 -14.29 13.39 11.12
N ARG A 229 -14.19 12.92 9.86
CA ARG A 229 -14.71 13.64 8.70
C ARG A 229 -16.22 13.46 8.58
N ARG A 230 -16.93 14.58 8.44
CA ARG A 230 -18.39 14.60 8.24
C ARG A 230 -18.78 14.43 6.78
N ASP A 231 -18.04 15.08 5.89
CA ASP A 231 -18.28 15.04 4.45
C ASP A 231 -17.15 14.26 3.78
N MET A 232 -17.50 13.10 3.21
CA MET A 232 -16.54 12.21 2.59
C MET A 232 -16.60 12.26 1.06
N ALA A 233 -15.44 12.34 0.42
CA ALA A 233 -15.32 12.13 -1.02
C ALA A 233 -15.53 10.65 -1.38
N LEU A 234 -15.88 10.33 -2.63
CA LEU A 234 -16.23 8.96 -3.05
C LEU A 234 -15.19 7.88 -2.68
N TRP A 235 -13.90 8.22 -2.69
CA TRP A 235 -12.80 7.30 -2.42
C TRP A 235 -12.50 7.15 -0.91
N GLU A 236 -12.89 8.11 -0.08
CA GLU A 236 -12.58 8.13 1.36
C GLU A 236 -13.23 6.95 2.11
N PRO A 237 -14.52 6.62 1.94
CA PRO A 237 -15.13 5.47 2.60
C PRO A 237 -14.44 4.16 2.24
N MET A 238 -13.91 4.03 1.02
CA MET A 238 -13.23 2.81 0.57
C MET A 238 -11.84 2.65 1.20
N CYS A 239 -11.14 3.77 1.48
CA CYS A 239 -9.90 3.77 2.24
C CYS A 239 -10.19 3.48 3.72
N PHE A 240 -11.19 4.15 4.29
CA PHE A 240 -11.62 3.94 5.68
C PHE A 240 -12.02 2.48 5.94
N LEU A 241 -12.84 1.90 5.05
CA LEU A 241 -13.24 0.50 5.13
C LEU A 241 -12.04 -0.44 5.09
N THR A 242 -11.03 -0.17 4.26
CA THR A 242 -9.83 -1.01 4.18
C THR A 242 -9.05 -1.01 5.50
N GLY A 243 -8.83 0.18 6.07
CA GLY A 243 -8.17 0.31 7.38
C GLY A 243 -8.97 -0.34 8.51
N ALA A 244 -10.27 -0.07 8.60
CA ALA A 244 -11.15 -0.64 9.62
C ALA A 244 -11.22 -2.18 9.53
N MET A 245 -11.37 -2.72 8.31
CA MET A 245 -11.39 -4.16 8.06
C MET A 245 -10.08 -4.83 8.46
N PHE A 246 -8.94 -4.22 8.12
CA PHE A 246 -7.64 -4.75 8.49
C PHE A 246 -7.45 -4.76 10.01
N MET A 247 -7.76 -3.66 10.70
CA MET A 247 -7.67 -3.60 12.17
C MET A 247 -8.59 -4.62 12.84
N TRP A 248 -9.84 -4.73 12.38
CA TRP A 248 -10.78 -5.74 12.89
C TRP A 248 -10.24 -7.16 12.69
N ALA A 249 -9.76 -7.49 11.48
CA ALA A 249 -9.21 -8.81 11.19
C ALA A 249 -7.99 -9.11 12.05
N TYR A 250 -7.09 -8.13 12.21
CA TYR A 250 -5.94 -8.23 13.10
C TYR A 250 -6.37 -8.53 14.54
N LEU A 251 -7.27 -7.72 15.12
CA LEU A 251 -7.76 -7.92 16.49
C LEU A 251 -8.47 -9.26 16.69
N LYS A 252 -9.17 -9.76 15.66
CA LYS A 252 -9.91 -11.02 15.74
C LYS A 252 -9.02 -12.26 15.66
N TYR A 253 -7.94 -12.19 14.87
CA TYR A 253 -7.16 -13.38 14.49
C TYR A 253 -5.71 -13.37 14.97
N ALA A 254 -5.18 -12.24 15.44
CA ALA A 254 -3.86 -12.17 16.04
C ALA A 254 -3.90 -12.76 17.46
N ASP A 255 -3.00 -13.70 17.74
CA ASP A 255 -2.75 -14.15 19.12
C ASP A 255 -2.05 -13.04 19.93
N ASP A 256 -2.15 -13.11 21.26
CA ASP A 256 -1.47 -12.18 22.18
C ASP A 256 0.04 -12.08 21.90
N ARG A 257 0.67 -13.15 21.40
CA ARG A 257 2.11 -13.19 21.03
C ARG A 257 2.45 -12.41 19.75
N VAL A 258 1.46 -12.09 18.92
CA VAL A 258 1.61 -11.24 17.73
C VAL A 258 1.43 -9.77 18.12
N VAL A 259 0.58 -9.52 19.12
CA VAL A 259 0.24 -8.19 19.65
C VAL A 259 1.31 -7.68 20.61
N GLN A 260 1.80 -8.53 21.53
CA GLN A 260 2.83 -8.20 22.50
C GLN A 260 4.22 -8.51 21.93
N GLY A 261 5.12 -7.53 21.96
CA GLY A 261 6.51 -7.71 21.53
C GLY A 261 7.22 -8.79 22.37
N SER A 262 8.24 -9.42 21.79
CA SER A 262 9.07 -10.44 22.44
C SER A 262 9.93 -9.85 23.57
N SER A 263 9.34 -9.40 24.67
CA SER A 263 10.09 -9.12 25.90
C SER A 263 9.20 -9.39 27.11
N ALA A 264 9.25 -10.63 27.57
CA ALA A 264 8.78 -11.01 28.88
C ALA A 264 9.89 -10.65 29.88
N ASP A 265 10.01 -9.38 30.26
CA ASP A 265 10.73 -8.93 31.46
C ASP A 265 10.54 -7.41 31.63
N CYS A 266 9.47 -7.01 32.34
CA CYS A 266 9.42 -5.88 33.29
C CYS A 266 7.96 -5.50 33.63
N VAL A 267 7.33 -6.24 34.53
CA VAL A 267 6.14 -5.75 35.24
C VAL A 267 6.63 -4.86 36.38
N THR A 268 6.79 -3.55 36.15
CA THR A 268 6.69 -2.50 37.20
C THR A 268 6.84 -1.09 36.59
N GLY A 269 5.80 -0.26 36.78
CA GLY A 269 5.90 1.21 36.77
C GLY A 269 5.55 1.92 35.45
N ASN A 270 4.41 2.62 35.43
CA ASN A 270 3.97 3.57 34.37
C ASN A 270 4.26 3.13 32.93
N GLN A 271 3.55 2.12 32.44
CA GLN A 271 3.60 1.80 31.02
C GLN A 271 2.99 2.95 30.22
N LYS A 272 3.83 3.71 29.53
CA LYS A 272 3.45 4.71 28.54
C LYS A 272 2.55 4.01 27.50
N ALA A 273 1.38 4.55 27.20
CA ALA A 273 0.54 4.04 26.12
C ALA A 273 1.09 4.52 24.77
N LEU A 274 1.26 3.62 23.79
CA LEU A 274 1.63 3.98 22.43
C LEU A 274 0.37 4.27 21.61
N ARG A 275 0.23 5.49 21.11
CA ARG A 275 -0.88 5.89 20.24
C ARG A 275 -0.46 5.84 18.78
N LEU A 276 -0.97 4.87 18.04
CA LEU A 276 -0.64 4.70 16.61
C LEU A 276 -1.26 5.80 15.74
N ASP A 277 -2.36 6.41 16.20
CA ASP A 277 -3.03 7.53 15.53
C ASP A 277 -2.30 8.86 15.71
N ARG A 278 -1.44 8.97 16.74
CA ARG A 278 -0.67 10.16 17.11
C ARG A 278 0.73 9.77 17.61
N PRO A 279 1.60 9.26 16.72
CA PRO A 279 2.96 8.94 17.13
C PRO A 279 3.66 10.21 17.63
N THR A 280 4.26 10.15 18.82
CA THR A 280 5.01 11.27 19.41
C THR A 280 6.25 11.61 18.58
N SER A 281 6.84 10.62 17.90
CA SER A 281 7.95 10.78 16.95
C SER A 281 7.99 9.63 15.92
N GLU A 282 8.62 9.88 14.77
CA GLU A 282 8.87 8.82 13.76
C GLU A 282 9.77 7.71 14.30
N ASP A 283 10.72 8.04 15.18
CA ASP A 283 11.65 7.08 15.76
C ASP A 283 10.96 6.12 16.74
N GLU A 284 9.98 6.60 17.49
CA GLU A 284 9.15 5.76 18.38
C GLU A 284 8.31 4.78 17.55
N MET A 285 7.75 5.23 16.42
CA MET A 285 7.02 4.38 15.48
C MET A 285 7.93 3.33 14.83
N LYS A 286 9.11 3.72 14.32
CA LYS A 286 10.10 2.79 13.75
C LYS A 286 10.55 1.74 14.77
N SER A 287 10.81 2.17 16.00
CA SER A 287 11.18 1.27 17.09
C SER A 287 10.09 0.24 17.39
N TRP A 288 8.82 0.66 17.46
CA TRP A 288 7.69 -0.25 17.65
C TRP A 288 7.54 -1.23 16.47
N ILE A 289 7.67 -0.76 15.23
CA ILE A 289 7.60 -1.62 14.05
C ILE A 289 8.66 -2.72 14.14
N GLU A 290 9.91 -2.39 14.46
CA GLU A 290 10.99 -3.37 14.50
C GLU A 290 10.94 -4.29 15.73
N HIS A 291 10.75 -3.73 16.92
CA HIS A 291 10.95 -4.45 18.18
C HIS A 291 9.65 -4.78 18.93
N GLY A 292 8.52 -4.20 18.52
CA GLY A 292 7.27 -4.27 19.26
C GLY A 292 7.24 -3.27 20.43
N PHE A 293 6.21 -3.38 21.26
CA PHE A 293 6.04 -2.55 22.45
C PHE A 293 5.52 -3.42 23.59
N SER A 294 6.02 -3.17 24.79
CA SER A 294 5.71 -3.92 26.01
C SER A 294 4.61 -3.29 26.87
N GLY A 295 4.00 -2.17 26.41
CA GLY A 295 2.84 -1.52 27.03
C GLY A 295 1.59 -1.52 26.13
N ASP A 296 0.56 -0.79 26.55
CA ASP A 296 -0.71 -0.73 25.82
C ASP A 296 -0.58 0.05 24.50
N VAL A 297 -1.08 -0.56 23.42
CA VAL A 297 -1.15 0.06 22.08
C VAL A 297 -2.59 0.48 21.81
N HIS A 298 -2.80 1.77 21.53
CA HIS A 298 -4.11 2.35 21.26
C HIS A 298 -4.21 2.90 19.84
N VAL A 299 -5.40 2.69 19.26
CA VAL A 299 -5.92 3.40 18.10
C VAL A 299 -7.23 4.03 18.57
N THR A 300 -7.35 5.36 18.56
CA THR A 300 -8.61 6.05 18.90
C THR A 300 -9.19 6.76 17.71
#